data_AF-A0A424SI55-F1
#
_entry.id   AF-A0A424SI55-F1
#
_cell.length_a   1.000
_cell.length_b   1.000
_cell.length_c   1.000
_cell.angle_alpha   90.00
_cell.angle_beta   90.00
_cell.angle_gamma   90.00
#
_symmetry.space_group_name_H-M   'P 1'
#
loop_
_entity.id
_entity.type
_entity.pdbx_description
1 polymer ?
#
loop_
_entity_poly.entity_id
_entity_poly.type
_entity_poly.pdbx_seq_one_letter_code
_entity_poly.pdbx_strand_id
1 'polypeptide(L)'
;MTNLLNRISLITLTCMLCSVAYGQSKDSSRELKRLNAKIDRVRVMVDSLELDNQILLPELMSAFKQAVKSKAQQDSITLVILKRINTLSNKIANLENQSKYMDSTALEIFNKLVLVENKIVTLTNSYNEMAKLRSGEPISSEPKYNSAQYKKTYMASLGHFQNQNFSEAISGFKNLVSSDATNDLADNSQYWLAECFYSQKDFKRAIVEFEKVFTYAGTDKDDDAQLKIGLSYQSIGNVEKAGEEFQRLIDYFPGSEYYPKAKEALKQLSIN
;
A
#
# COMPACT_ATOMS: atom_id res chain seq x y z
N MET A 1 -120.25 32.18 -38.33
CA MET A 1 -119.37 30.99 -38.29
C MET A 1 -117.89 31.31 -38.08
N THR A 2 -117.39 32.47 -38.50
CA THR A 2 -115.96 32.87 -38.41
C THR A 2 -115.40 33.05 -36.99
N ASN A 3 -116.21 33.53 -36.04
CA ASN A 3 -115.75 33.78 -34.66
C ASN A 3 -115.51 32.52 -33.80
N LEU A 4 -116.14 31.38 -34.13
CA LEU A 4 -116.00 30.15 -33.34
C LEU A 4 -114.72 29.38 -33.73
N LEU A 5 -114.40 29.32 -35.03
CA LEU A 5 -113.19 28.69 -35.56
C LEU A 5 -111.91 29.42 -35.10
N ASN A 6 -111.92 30.76 -35.08
CA ASN A 6 -110.79 31.54 -34.57
C ASN A 6 -110.53 31.31 -33.07
N ARG A 7 -111.58 31.11 -32.26
CA ARG A 7 -111.43 30.84 -30.83
C ARG A 7 -110.85 29.46 -30.55
N ILE A 8 -111.24 28.43 -31.31
CA ILE A 8 -110.70 27.08 -31.16
C ILE A 8 -109.22 27.03 -31.59
N SER A 9 -108.88 27.68 -32.72
CA SER A 9 -107.50 27.80 -33.19
C SER A 9 -106.57 28.47 -32.16
N LEU A 10 -107.06 29.55 -31.53
CA LEU A 10 -106.32 30.26 -30.49
C LEU A 10 -106.07 29.39 -29.25
N ILE A 11 -107.05 28.58 -28.82
CA ILE A 11 -106.92 27.67 -27.67
C ILE A 11 -105.96 26.52 -27.99
N THR A 12 -106.00 25.96 -29.19
CA THR A 12 -105.04 24.92 -29.58
C THR A 12 -103.62 25.45 -29.69
N LEU A 13 -103.44 26.68 -30.17
CA LEU A 13 -102.14 27.33 -30.27
C LEU A 13 -101.56 27.64 -28.89
N THR A 14 -102.38 28.13 -27.94
CA THR A 14 -101.93 28.39 -26.57
C THR A 14 -101.62 27.09 -25.82
N CYS A 15 -102.40 26.02 -25.98
CA CYS A 15 -102.08 24.71 -25.41
C CYS A 15 -100.77 24.14 -25.99
N MET A 16 -100.53 24.29 -27.30
CA MET A 16 -99.29 23.83 -27.94
C MET A 16 -98.08 24.64 -27.44
N LEU A 17 -98.21 25.97 -27.35
CA LEU A 17 -97.19 26.86 -26.77
C LEU A 17 -96.90 26.54 -25.30
N CYS A 18 -97.93 26.27 -24.49
CA CYS A 18 -97.76 25.85 -23.11
C CYS A 18 -97.05 24.50 -23.00
N SER A 19 -97.36 23.53 -23.87
CA SER A 19 -96.71 22.21 -23.87
C SER A 19 -95.24 22.27 -24.29
N VAL A 20 -94.90 23.13 -25.26
CA VAL A 20 -93.51 23.37 -25.69
C VAL A 20 -92.72 24.11 -24.59
N ALA A 21 -93.32 25.11 -23.95
CA ALA A 21 -92.72 25.81 -22.80
C ALA A 21 -92.48 24.87 -21.60
N TYR A 22 -93.41 23.93 -21.34
CA TYR A 22 -93.25 22.91 -20.30
C TYR A 22 -92.19 21.87 -20.65
N GLY A 23 -92.07 21.51 -21.94
CA GLY A 23 -91.01 20.63 -22.44
C GLY A 23 -89.62 21.25 -22.33
N GLN A 24 -89.49 22.52 -22.72
CA GLN A 24 -88.25 23.30 -22.59
C GLN A 24 -87.85 23.49 -21.11
N SER A 25 -88.79 23.82 -20.21
CA SER A 25 -88.46 24.00 -18.79
C SER A 25 -87.98 22.70 -18.14
N LYS A 26 -88.55 21.55 -18.53
CA LYS A 26 -88.15 20.23 -18.04
C LYS A 26 -86.76 19.83 -18.55
N ASP A 27 -86.40 20.19 -19.78
CA ASP A 27 -85.08 19.92 -20.35
C ASP A 27 -84.00 20.80 -19.71
N SER A 28 -84.26 22.10 -19.55
CA SER A 28 -83.39 23.02 -18.81
C SER A 28 -83.17 22.57 -17.35
N SER A 29 -84.20 22.01 -16.70
CA SER A 29 -84.07 21.46 -15.34
C SER A 29 -83.15 20.24 -15.28
N ARG A 30 -83.12 19.41 -16.32
CA ARG A 30 -82.24 18.23 -16.42
C ARG A 30 -80.80 18.64 -16.68
N GLU A 31 -80.59 19.64 -17.54
CA GLU A 31 -79.27 20.21 -17.77
C GLU A 31 -78.69 20.86 -16.51
N LEU A 32 -79.49 21.63 -15.76
CA LEU A 32 -79.09 22.22 -14.47
C LEU A 32 -78.66 21.14 -13.46
N LYS A 33 -79.43 20.05 -13.34
CA LYS A 33 -79.06 18.92 -12.46
C LYS A 33 -77.76 18.25 -12.90
N ARG A 34 -77.55 18.07 -14.21
CA ARG A 34 -76.28 17.53 -14.76
C ARG A 34 -75.10 18.47 -14.50
N LEU A 35 -75.30 19.77 -14.61
CA LEU A 35 -74.27 20.78 -14.37
C LEU A 35 -73.89 20.80 -12.88
N ASN A 36 -74.87 20.80 -11.97
CA ASN A 36 -74.61 20.70 -10.53
C ASN A 36 -73.85 19.42 -10.17
N ALA A 37 -74.23 18.26 -10.72
CA ALA A 37 -73.51 17.02 -10.50
C ALA A 37 -72.07 17.03 -11.07
N LYS A 38 -71.77 17.87 -12.07
CA LYS A 38 -70.40 18.10 -12.54
C LYS A 38 -69.64 19.04 -11.59
N ILE A 39 -70.28 20.11 -11.12
CA ILE A 39 -69.70 21.05 -10.15
C ILE A 39 -69.35 20.33 -8.85
N ASP A 40 -70.24 19.48 -8.32
CA ASP A 40 -69.98 18.71 -7.10
C ASP A 40 -68.79 17.75 -7.28
N ARG A 41 -68.69 17.10 -8.45
CA ARG A 41 -67.53 16.26 -8.77
C ARG A 41 -66.22 17.04 -8.86
N VAL A 42 -66.25 18.22 -9.46
CA VAL A 42 -65.07 19.09 -9.53
C VAL A 42 -64.70 19.58 -8.13
N ARG A 43 -65.67 19.92 -7.28
CA ARG A 43 -65.42 20.34 -5.90
C ARG A 43 -64.72 19.25 -5.10
N VAL A 44 -65.23 18.02 -5.14
CA VAL A 44 -64.58 16.87 -4.49
C VAL A 44 -63.17 16.63 -5.02
N MET A 45 -62.95 16.82 -6.33
CA MET A 45 -61.62 16.69 -6.93
C MET A 45 -60.66 17.79 -6.48
N VAL A 46 -61.15 19.04 -6.35
CA VAL A 46 -60.37 20.16 -5.80
C VAL A 46 -60.04 19.92 -4.34
N ASP A 47 -61.00 19.48 -3.53
CA ASP A 47 -60.78 19.19 -2.11
C ASP A 47 -59.75 18.05 -1.93
N SER A 48 -59.83 17.01 -2.79
CA SER A 48 -58.85 15.92 -2.81
C SER A 48 -57.45 16.42 -3.21
N LEU A 49 -57.35 17.26 -4.24
CA LEU A 49 -56.07 17.83 -4.68
C LEU A 49 -55.49 18.79 -3.63
N GLU A 50 -56.34 19.52 -2.91
CA GLU A 50 -55.92 20.40 -1.83
C GLU A 50 -55.37 19.59 -0.65
N LEU A 51 -56.03 18.48 -0.30
CA LEU A 51 -55.55 17.54 0.71
C LEU A 51 -54.23 16.89 0.29
N ASP A 52 -54.12 16.41 -0.95
CA ASP A 52 -52.90 15.82 -1.49
C ASP A 52 -51.75 16.84 -1.46
N ASN A 53 -52.00 18.09 -1.85
CA ASN A 53 -51.00 19.15 -1.78
C ASN A 53 -50.58 19.47 -0.33
N GLN A 54 -51.51 19.49 0.62
CA GLN A 54 -51.20 19.73 2.04
C GLN A 54 -50.30 18.64 2.62
N ILE A 55 -50.38 17.41 2.13
CA ILE A 55 -49.57 16.27 2.59
C ILE A 55 -48.23 16.21 1.84
N LEU A 56 -48.27 16.30 0.51
CA LEU A 56 -47.10 16.06 -0.34
C LEU A 56 -46.09 17.21 -0.30
N LEU A 57 -46.53 18.46 -0.17
CA LEU A 57 -45.62 19.61 -0.15
C LEU A 57 -44.66 19.60 1.06
N PRO A 58 -45.12 19.39 2.30
CA PRO A 58 -44.22 19.25 3.45
C PRO A 58 -43.27 18.06 3.34
N GLU A 59 -43.75 16.93 2.82
CA GLU A 59 -42.95 15.72 2.67
C GLU A 59 -41.83 15.90 1.63
N LEU A 60 -42.16 16.50 0.47
CA LEU A 60 -41.20 16.88 -0.55
C LEU A 60 -40.16 17.88 -0.02
N MET A 61 -40.62 18.89 0.74
CA MET A 61 -39.74 19.90 1.34
C MET A 61 -38.78 19.27 2.36
N SER A 62 -39.26 18.31 3.16
CA SER A 62 -38.46 17.55 4.11
C SER A 62 -37.41 16.70 3.40
N ALA A 63 -37.83 15.91 2.40
CA ALA A 63 -36.94 15.08 1.60
C ALA A 63 -35.87 15.93 0.89
N PHE A 64 -36.25 17.07 0.32
CA PHE A 64 -35.32 18.01 -0.31
C PHE A 64 -34.30 18.57 0.68
N LYS A 65 -34.74 19.05 1.85
CA LYS A 65 -33.83 19.54 2.91
C LYS A 65 -32.85 18.45 3.35
N GLN A 66 -33.31 17.21 3.49
CA GLN A 66 -32.47 16.09 3.87
C GLN A 66 -31.43 15.76 2.79
N ALA A 67 -31.84 15.74 1.52
CA ALA A 67 -30.94 15.51 0.39
C ALA A 67 -29.85 16.59 0.29
N VAL A 68 -30.23 17.87 0.44
CA VAL A 68 -29.28 19.00 0.45
C VAL A 68 -28.29 18.88 1.62
N LYS A 69 -28.78 18.56 2.83
CA LYS A 69 -27.91 18.37 4.01
C LYS A 69 -26.94 17.21 3.83
N SER A 70 -27.42 16.07 3.34
CA SER A 70 -26.59 14.88 3.08
C SER A 70 -25.51 15.17 2.04
N LYS A 71 -25.86 15.88 0.96
CA LYS A 71 -24.91 16.25 -0.10
C LYS A 71 -23.82 17.20 0.43
N ALA A 72 -24.19 18.21 1.21
CA ALA A 72 -23.23 19.12 1.84
C ALA A 72 -22.25 18.39 2.79
N GLN A 73 -22.75 17.40 3.56
CA GLN A 73 -21.89 16.55 4.38
C GLN A 73 -20.93 15.69 3.54
N GLN A 74 -21.43 15.11 2.44
CA GLN A 74 -20.61 14.30 1.54
C GLN A 74 -19.48 15.10 0.89
N ASP A 75 -19.77 16.35 0.48
CA ASP A 75 -18.76 17.24 -0.10
C ASP A 75 -17.70 17.61 0.94
N SER A 76 -18.09 17.83 2.20
CA SER A 76 -17.17 18.05 3.32
C SER A 76 -16.26 16.84 3.59
N ILE A 77 -16.83 15.62 3.60
CA ILE A 77 -16.06 14.37 3.77
C ILE A 77 -15.06 14.19 2.62
N THR A 78 -15.49 14.44 1.38
CA THR A 78 -14.63 14.35 0.19
C THR A 78 -13.43 15.29 0.31
N LEU A 79 -13.66 16.52 0.77
CA LEU A 79 -12.61 17.52 0.97
C LEU A 79 -11.62 17.10 2.07
N VAL A 80 -12.09 16.51 3.16
CA VAL A 80 -11.25 15.95 4.23
C VAL A 80 -10.41 14.78 3.72
N ILE A 81 -11.00 13.88 2.93
CA ILE A 81 -10.29 12.74 2.33
C ILE A 81 -9.20 13.24 1.37
N LEU A 82 -9.52 14.17 0.47
CA LEU A 82 -8.55 14.77 -0.45
C LEU A 82 -7.39 15.44 0.29
N LYS A 83 -7.68 16.19 1.36
CA LYS A 83 -6.64 16.80 2.21
C LYS A 83 -5.76 15.73 2.86
N ARG A 84 -6.34 14.63 3.36
CA ARG A 84 -5.60 13.50 3.91
C ARG A 84 -4.74 12.80 2.87
N ILE A 85 -5.26 12.55 1.68
CA ILE A 85 -4.50 11.96 0.55
C ILE A 85 -3.31 12.85 0.23
N ASN A 86 -3.51 14.15 0.02
CA ASN A 86 -2.40 15.07 -0.27
C ASN A 86 -1.36 15.10 0.86
N THR A 87 -1.81 15.09 2.12
CA THR A 87 -0.91 15.03 3.28
C THR A 87 -0.09 13.73 3.30
N LEU A 88 -0.73 12.59 3.00
CA LEU A 88 -0.07 11.29 2.93
C LEU A 88 0.91 11.24 1.77
N SER A 89 0.53 11.71 0.57
CA SER A 89 1.43 11.78 -0.59
C SER A 89 2.67 12.60 -0.28
N ASN A 90 2.53 13.75 0.39
CA ASN A 90 3.68 14.56 0.81
C ASN A 90 4.57 13.83 1.83
N LYS A 91 3.99 13.10 2.78
CA LYS A 91 4.75 12.28 3.73
C LYS A 91 5.50 11.15 3.03
N ILE A 92 4.87 10.47 2.08
CA ILE A 92 5.48 9.40 1.28
C ILE A 92 6.67 9.95 0.51
N ALA A 93 6.52 11.08 -0.18
CA ALA A 93 7.63 11.71 -0.90
C ALA A 93 8.81 12.06 0.02
N ASN A 94 8.55 12.56 1.23
CA ASN A 94 9.59 12.84 2.22
C ASN A 94 10.30 11.57 2.70
N LEU A 95 9.55 10.50 2.97
CA LEU A 95 10.12 9.21 3.36
C LEU A 95 10.96 8.58 2.24
N GLU A 96 10.51 8.66 0.99
CA GLU A 96 11.27 8.19 -0.17
C GLU A 96 12.58 8.95 -0.33
N ASN A 97 12.57 10.27 -0.16
CA ASN A 97 13.78 11.07 -0.18
C ASN A 97 14.73 10.68 0.96
N GLN A 98 14.22 10.53 2.19
CA GLN A 98 15.01 10.08 3.32
C GLN A 98 15.62 8.70 3.08
N SER A 99 14.87 7.76 2.50
CA SER A 99 15.38 6.43 2.13
C SER A 99 16.56 6.53 1.16
N LYS A 100 16.47 7.36 0.12
CA LYS A 100 17.56 7.57 -0.85
C LYS A 100 18.84 8.14 -0.20
N TYR A 101 18.68 9.09 0.73
CA TYR A 101 19.81 9.62 1.48
C TYR A 101 20.41 8.57 2.42
N MET A 102 19.57 7.77 3.08
CA MET A 102 20.01 6.66 3.93
C MET A 102 20.78 5.61 3.13
N ASP A 103 20.32 5.23 1.94
CA ASP A 103 21.05 4.29 1.07
C ASP A 103 22.42 4.85 0.65
N SER A 104 22.50 6.15 0.38
CA SER A 104 23.74 6.82 0.00
C SER A 104 24.73 6.91 1.18
N THR A 105 24.25 7.24 2.38
CA THR A 105 25.07 7.25 3.60
C THR A 105 25.47 5.83 3.99
N ALA A 106 24.59 4.85 3.85
CA ALA A 106 24.90 3.45 4.08
C ALA A 106 26.01 2.97 3.13
N LEU A 107 25.96 3.36 1.86
CA LEU A 107 27.03 3.09 0.89
C LEU A 107 28.36 3.78 1.27
N GLU A 108 28.31 5.02 1.76
CA GLU A 108 29.51 5.72 2.22
C GLU A 108 30.14 5.06 3.46
N ILE A 109 29.31 4.72 4.45
CA ILE A 109 29.73 3.98 5.65
C ILE A 109 30.30 2.63 5.25
N PHE A 110 29.63 1.92 4.35
CA PHE A 110 30.08 0.66 3.81
C PHE A 110 31.48 0.77 3.18
N ASN A 111 31.69 1.76 2.31
CA ASN A 111 32.99 2.00 1.69
C ASN A 111 34.08 2.31 2.72
N LYS A 112 33.76 3.06 3.78
CA LYS A 112 34.67 3.33 4.89
C LYS A 112 34.98 2.07 5.69
N LEU A 113 33.98 1.22 5.94
CA LEU A 113 34.13 -0.04 6.67
C LEU A 113 35.08 -0.97 5.92
N VAL A 114 34.84 -1.18 4.62
CA VAL A 114 35.74 -1.96 3.74
C VAL A 114 37.16 -1.42 3.78
N LEU A 115 37.35 -0.09 3.77
CA LEU A 115 38.67 0.51 3.85
C LEU A 115 39.35 0.26 5.21
N VAL A 116 38.58 0.31 6.29
CA VAL A 116 39.06 0.02 7.64
C VAL A 116 39.41 -1.45 7.80
N GLU A 117 38.56 -2.38 7.35
CA GLU A 117 38.84 -3.82 7.31
C GLU A 117 40.14 -4.11 6.56
N ASN A 118 40.30 -3.52 5.37
CA ASN A 118 41.53 -3.67 4.59
C ASN A 118 42.78 -3.16 5.33
N LYS A 119 42.66 -2.08 6.12
CA LYS A 119 43.75 -1.56 6.95
C LYS A 119 44.05 -2.49 8.13
N ILE A 120 43.02 -3.00 8.80
CA ILE A 120 43.16 -3.95 9.91
C ILE A 120 43.91 -5.19 9.43
N VAL A 121 43.46 -5.81 8.32
CA VAL A 121 44.14 -6.99 7.75
C VAL A 121 45.60 -6.69 7.40
N THR A 122 45.90 -5.50 6.88
CA THR A 122 47.29 -5.09 6.58
C THR A 122 48.13 -4.99 7.85
N LEU A 123 47.57 -4.36 8.90
CA LEU A 123 48.23 -4.20 10.18
C LEU A 123 48.44 -5.54 10.89
N THR A 124 47.44 -6.43 10.91
CA THR A 124 47.52 -7.78 11.46
C THR A 124 48.63 -8.59 10.79
N ASN A 125 48.69 -8.58 9.46
CA ASN A 125 49.75 -9.23 8.72
C ASN A 125 51.13 -8.64 9.06
N SER A 126 51.24 -7.31 9.13
CA SER A 126 52.50 -6.63 9.45
C SER A 126 52.98 -6.95 10.87
N TYR A 127 52.05 -7.04 11.82
CA TYR A 127 52.30 -7.44 13.21
C TYR A 127 52.76 -8.90 13.30
N ASN A 128 52.05 -9.82 12.65
CA ASN A 128 52.39 -11.25 12.64
C ASN A 128 53.78 -11.49 12.04
N GLU A 129 54.13 -10.77 10.97
CA GLU A 129 55.46 -10.82 10.39
C GLU A 129 56.55 -10.29 11.33
N MET A 130 56.30 -9.16 12.00
CA MET A 130 57.21 -8.63 13.01
C MET A 130 57.38 -9.58 14.20
N ALA A 131 56.31 -10.21 14.66
CA ALA A 131 56.32 -11.18 15.76
C ALA A 131 57.10 -12.47 15.39
N LYS A 132 56.95 -12.97 14.16
CA LYS A 132 57.72 -14.11 13.63
C LYS A 132 59.21 -13.80 13.50
N LEU A 133 59.56 -12.61 13.01
CA LEU A 133 60.96 -12.16 12.94
C LEU A 133 61.62 -12.09 14.33
N ARG A 134 60.85 -11.78 15.37
CA ARG A 134 61.35 -11.62 16.75
C ARG A 134 61.46 -12.94 17.52
N SER A 135 60.70 -13.97 17.15
CA SER A 135 60.70 -15.29 17.80
C SER A 135 61.78 -16.24 17.29
N GLY A 136 62.47 -15.91 16.19
CA GLY A 136 63.57 -16.73 15.65
C GLY A 136 63.13 -18.04 15.01
N GLU A 137 61.83 -18.26 14.81
CA GLU A 137 61.30 -19.41 14.08
C GLU A 137 61.72 -19.35 12.61
N PRO A 138 62.06 -20.49 11.96
CA PRO A 138 62.36 -20.50 10.55
C PRO A 138 61.15 -19.99 9.77
N ILE A 139 61.36 -19.01 8.90
CA ILE A 139 60.33 -18.54 7.97
C ILE A 139 60.02 -19.74 7.07
N SER A 140 58.96 -20.49 7.38
CA SER A 140 58.52 -21.62 6.55
C SER A 140 58.18 -21.08 5.17
N SER A 141 58.88 -21.61 4.18
CA SER A 141 58.78 -21.24 2.77
C SER A 141 57.46 -21.70 2.16
N GLU A 142 56.60 -20.69 1.94
CA GLU A 142 55.64 -20.50 0.83
C GLU A 142 54.18 -21.02 0.88
N PRO A 143 53.24 -20.28 0.25
CA PRO A 143 53.41 -19.03 -0.50
C PRO A 143 52.70 -17.81 0.12
N LYS A 144 53.48 -16.83 0.59
CA LYS A 144 53.05 -15.42 0.79
C LYS A 144 52.56 -14.74 -0.50
N TYR A 145 52.78 -15.38 -1.65
CA TYR A 145 52.23 -14.96 -2.93
C TYR A 145 50.70 -15.15 -3.01
N ASN A 146 50.14 -16.17 -2.33
CA ASN A 146 48.70 -16.43 -2.38
C ASN A 146 47.89 -15.40 -1.59
N SER A 147 48.33 -14.98 -0.40
CA SER A 147 47.58 -13.99 0.42
C SER A 147 47.52 -12.59 -0.22
N ALA A 148 48.61 -12.12 -0.82
CA ALA A 148 48.60 -10.84 -1.55
C ALA A 148 47.69 -10.89 -2.80
N GLN A 149 47.71 -12.00 -3.54
CA GLN A 149 46.83 -12.21 -4.68
C GLN A 149 45.36 -12.39 -4.25
N TYR A 150 45.10 -13.10 -3.15
CA TYR A 150 43.78 -13.25 -2.53
C TYR A 150 43.21 -11.88 -2.20
N LYS A 151 43.98 -11.04 -1.49
CA LYS A 151 43.58 -9.67 -1.15
C LYS A 151 43.33 -8.81 -2.39
N LYS A 152 44.17 -8.93 -3.42
CA LYS A 152 43.96 -8.20 -4.69
C LYS A 152 42.64 -8.61 -5.36
N THR A 153 42.36 -9.90 -5.44
CA THR A 153 41.11 -10.43 -5.98
C THR A 153 39.91 -10.02 -5.11
N TYR A 154 40.06 -10.01 -3.79
CA TYR A 154 39.05 -9.54 -2.84
C TYR A 154 38.68 -8.08 -3.10
N MET A 155 39.67 -7.19 -3.18
CA MET A 155 39.45 -5.77 -3.48
C MET A 155 38.82 -5.55 -4.86
N ALA A 156 39.24 -6.32 -5.88
CA ALA A 156 38.63 -6.25 -7.21
C ALA A 156 37.16 -6.71 -7.20
N SER A 157 36.85 -7.80 -6.48
CA SER A 157 35.49 -8.35 -6.35
C SER A 157 34.57 -7.39 -5.60
N LEU A 158 35.06 -6.75 -4.54
CA LEU A 158 34.35 -5.67 -3.86
C LEU A 158 34.10 -4.48 -4.78
N GLY A 159 35.07 -4.08 -5.60
CA GLY A 159 34.89 -3.04 -6.61
C GLY A 159 33.80 -3.39 -7.64
N HIS A 160 33.72 -4.66 -8.06
CA HIS A 160 32.64 -5.13 -8.91
C HIS A 160 31.28 -5.07 -8.20
N PHE A 161 31.21 -5.49 -6.93
CA PHE A 161 29.99 -5.40 -6.13
C PHE A 161 29.50 -3.95 -5.97
N GLN A 162 30.40 -3.02 -5.65
CA GLN A 162 30.10 -1.58 -5.53
C GLN A 162 29.55 -0.98 -6.83
N ASN A 163 30.04 -1.45 -7.98
CA ASN A 163 29.56 -1.04 -9.29
C ASN A 163 28.30 -1.80 -9.74
N GLN A 164 27.70 -2.61 -8.87
CA GLN A 164 26.55 -3.49 -9.18
C GLN A 164 26.82 -4.54 -10.26
N ASN A 165 28.10 -4.79 -10.58
CA ASN A 165 28.56 -5.83 -11.48
C ASN A 165 28.60 -7.16 -10.72
N PHE A 166 27.42 -7.64 -10.30
CA PHE A 166 27.30 -8.78 -9.39
C PHE A 166 27.82 -10.09 -9.98
N SER A 167 27.77 -10.27 -11.31
CA SER A 167 28.27 -11.48 -11.97
C SER A 167 29.79 -11.64 -11.76
N GLU A 168 30.54 -10.57 -12.00
CA GLU A 168 31.99 -10.50 -11.80
C GLU A 168 32.36 -10.60 -10.32
N ALA A 169 31.60 -9.93 -9.45
CA ALA A 169 31.79 -10.02 -8.00
C ALA A 169 31.61 -11.46 -7.49
N ILE A 170 30.52 -12.13 -7.88
CA ILE A 170 30.25 -13.54 -7.55
C ILE A 170 31.38 -14.44 -8.03
N SER A 171 31.83 -14.27 -9.28
CA SER A 171 32.94 -15.05 -9.83
C SER A 171 34.22 -14.90 -9.00
N GLY A 172 34.55 -13.66 -8.63
CA GLY A 172 35.71 -13.35 -7.81
C GLY A 172 35.62 -13.92 -6.39
N PHE A 173 34.53 -13.65 -5.66
CA PHE A 173 34.36 -14.17 -4.31
C PHE A 173 34.25 -15.70 -4.27
N LYS A 174 33.60 -16.31 -5.26
CA LYS A 174 33.54 -17.78 -5.38
C LYS A 174 34.93 -18.39 -5.59
N ASN A 175 35.78 -17.75 -6.39
CA ASN A 175 37.16 -18.17 -6.57
C ASN A 175 37.91 -18.10 -5.23
N LEU A 176 37.80 -16.97 -4.53
CA LEU A 176 38.43 -16.75 -3.22
C LEU A 176 38.08 -17.86 -2.22
N VAL A 177 36.80 -18.06 -1.91
CA VAL A 177 36.36 -19.08 -0.93
C VAL A 177 36.70 -20.51 -1.35
N SER A 178 36.84 -20.78 -2.65
CA SER A 178 37.24 -22.10 -3.15
C SER A 178 38.77 -22.30 -3.15
N SER A 179 39.54 -21.22 -3.22
CA SER A 179 40.99 -21.25 -3.37
C SER A 179 41.72 -21.41 -2.04
N ASP A 180 41.23 -20.76 -0.98
CA ASP A 180 41.84 -20.79 0.35
C ASP A 180 40.80 -20.41 1.43
N ALA A 181 40.10 -21.42 1.96
CA ALA A 181 39.14 -21.26 3.05
C ALA A 181 39.79 -20.98 4.41
N THR A 182 41.13 -20.99 4.51
CA THR A 182 41.87 -20.67 5.74
C THR A 182 42.41 -19.25 5.75
N ASN A 183 42.19 -18.48 4.67
CA ASN A 183 42.66 -17.12 4.55
C ASN A 183 41.96 -16.19 5.56
N ASP A 184 42.68 -15.18 6.07
CA ASP A 184 42.14 -14.14 6.96
C ASP A 184 40.95 -13.37 6.36
N LEU A 185 40.76 -13.40 5.03
CA LEU A 185 39.63 -12.78 4.32
C LEU A 185 38.59 -13.80 3.83
N ALA A 186 38.70 -15.08 4.19
CA ALA A 186 37.84 -16.13 3.65
C ALA A 186 36.39 -16.02 4.17
N ASP A 187 36.23 -15.75 5.46
CA ASP A 187 34.93 -15.49 6.10
C ASP A 187 34.22 -14.28 5.46
N ASN A 188 34.96 -13.18 5.28
CA ASN A 188 34.53 -11.98 4.62
C ASN A 188 34.16 -12.25 3.17
N SER A 189 34.96 -13.04 2.44
CA SER A 189 34.68 -13.41 1.05
C SER A 189 33.40 -14.24 0.95
N GLN A 190 33.15 -15.14 1.90
CA GLN A 190 31.93 -15.92 1.98
C GLN A 190 30.71 -15.02 2.26
N TYR A 191 30.84 -14.09 3.20
CA TYR A 191 29.80 -13.10 3.47
C TYR A 191 29.49 -12.23 2.24
N TRP A 192 30.52 -11.73 1.54
CA TRP A 192 30.33 -10.92 0.33
C TRP A 192 29.74 -11.70 -0.84
N LEU A 193 30.06 -12.98 -0.97
CA LEU A 193 29.42 -13.87 -1.94
C LEU A 193 27.91 -13.95 -1.67
N ALA A 194 27.52 -14.09 -0.41
CA ALA A 194 26.12 -14.11 0.01
C ALA A 194 25.42 -12.75 -0.23
N GLU A 195 26.09 -11.63 0.10
CA GLU A 195 25.61 -10.27 -0.20
C GLU A 195 25.37 -10.05 -1.69
N CYS A 196 26.22 -10.59 -2.57
CA CYS A 196 25.99 -10.50 -4.02
C CYS A 196 24.66 -11.16 -4.42
N PHE A 197 24.37 -12.36 -3.92
CA PHE A 197 23.11 -13.04 -4.19
C PHE A 197 21.93 -12.30 -3.56
N TYR A 198 22.10 -11.75 -2.35
CA TYR A 198 21.10 -10.94 -1.67
C TYR A 198 20.74 -9.69 -2.50
N SER A 199 21.75 -8.98 -3.03
CA SER A 199 21.55 -7.80 -3.88
C SER A 199 20.88 -8.15 -5.22
N GLN A 200 21.12 -9.35 -5.75
CA GLN A 200 20.40 -9.87 -6.92
C GLN A 200 18.98 -10.36 -6.60
N LYS A 201 18.53 -10.26 -5.33
CA LYS A 201 17.26 -10.79 -4.82
C LYS A 201 17.14 -12.31 -4.95
N ASP A 202 18.26 -13.01 -5.11
CA ASP A 202 18.33 -14.46 -5.05
C ASP A 202 18.48 -14.91 -3.60
N PHE A 203 17.45 -14.61 -2.81
CA PHE A 203 17.46 -14.79 -1.36
C PHE A 203 17.66 -16.26 -0.96
N LYS A 204 17.22 -17.20 -1.78
CA LYS A 204 17.42 -18.64 -1.52
C LYS A 204 18.89 -19.02 -1.57
N ARG A 205 19.63 -18.54 -2.57
CA ARG A 205 21.08 -18.76 -2.62
C ARG A 205 21.81 -17.94 -1.56
N ALA A 206 21.37 -16.71 -1.32
CA ALA A 206 21.95 -15.86 -0.28
C ALA A 206 21.92 -16.55 1.09
N ILE A 207 20.78 -17.14 1.49
CA ILE A 207 20.66 -17.91 2.75
C ILE A 207 21.74 -19.00 2.83
N VAL A 208 21.86 -19.83 1.79
CA VAL A 208 22.84 -20.93 1.77
C VAL A 208 24.28 -20.42 1.90
N GLU A 209 24.60 -19.29 1.28
CA GLU A 209 25.94 -18.72 1.35
C GLU A 209 26.20 -17.98 2.68
N PHE A 210 25.20 -17.37 3.31
CA PHE A 210 25.32 -16.80 4.66
C PHE A 210 25.47 -17.90 5.71
N GLU A 211 24.75 -19.02 5.59
CA GLU A 211 24.88 -20.16 6.51
C GLU A 211 26.31 -20.73 6.54
N LYS A 212 27.05 -20.62 5.44
CA LYS A 212 28.47 -21.05 5.38
C LYS A 212 29.40 -20.12 6.18
N VAL A 213 29.01 -18.89 6.49
CA VAL A 213 29.82 -17.96 7.30
C VAL A 213 30.07 -18.55 8.69
N PHE A 214 29.08 -19.21 9.28
CA PHE A 214 29.20 -19.87 10.59
C PHE A 214 30.22 -21.03 10.63
N THR A 215 30.74 -21.46 9.48
CA THR A 215 31.78 -22.50 9.42
C THR A 215 33.19 -21.95 9.70
N TYR A 216 33.36 -20.62 9.69
CA TYR A 216 34.62 -19.95 9.98
C TYR A 216 34.71 -19.65 11.48
N ALA A 217 35.59 -20.37 12.20
CA ALA A 217 35.70 -20.24 13.65
C ALA A 217 36.16 -18.84 14.09
N GLY A 218 35.37 -18.18 14.93
CA GLY A 218 35.73 -16.88 15.53
C GLY A 218 35.59 -15.68 14.58
N THR A 219 34.83 -15.83 13.49
CA THR A 219 34.53 -14.71 12.58
C THR A 219 33.73 -13.62 13.29
N ASP A 220 33.95 -12.37 12.87
CA ASP A 220 33.15 -11.22 13.32
C ASP A 220 31.89 -11.00 12.47
N LYS A 221 31.60 -11.90 11.50
CA LYS A 221 30.45 -11.81 10.59
C LYS A 221 29.25 -12.65 10.99
N ASP A 222 29.30 -13.33 12.12
CA ASP A 222 28.23 -14.25 12.53
C ASP A 222 26.89 -13.52 12.74
N ASP A 223 26.89 -12.35 13.40
CA ASP A 223 25.68 -11.58 13.66
C ASP A 223 25.17 -10.85 12.39
N ASP A 224 26.07 -10.36 11.54
CA ASP A 224 25.75 -9.87 10.19
C ASP A 224 25.01 -10.95 9.37
N ALA A 225 25.60 -12.15 9.28
CA ALA A 225 25.04 -13.28 8.53
C ALA A 225 23.70 -13.72 9.11
N GLN A 226 23.59 -13.83 10.44
CA GLN A 226 22.36 -14.18 11.13
C GLN A 226 21.22 -13.20 10.83
N LEU A 227 21.49 -11.89 10.83
CA LEU A 227 20.50 -10.87 10.46
C LEU A 227 20.07 -11.05 9.00
N LYS A 228 21.04 -11.22 8.09
CA LYS A 228 20.77 -11.32 6.65
C LYS A 228 20.00 -12.57 6.27
N ILE A 229 20.20 -13.69 6.97
CA ILE A 229 19.39 -14.90 6.81
C ILE A 229 17.93 -14.61 7.19
N GLY A 230 17.68 -13.97 8.34
CA GLY A 230 16.32 -13.57 8.76
C GLY A 230 15.63 -12.65 7.75
N LEU A 231 16.34 -11.61 7.28
CA LEU A 231 15.84 -10.69 6.25
C LEU A 231 15.58 -11.40 4.90
N SER A 232 16.39 -12.40 4.56
CA SER A 232 16.21 -13.19 3.35
C SER A 232 14.97 -14.07 3.42
N TYR A 233 14.74 -14.75 4.56
CA TYR A 233 13.51 -15.52 4.78
C TYR A 233 12.27 -14.63 4.76
N GLN A 234 12.35 -13.45 5.36
CA GLN A 234 11.27 -12.46 5.31
C GLN A 234 10.98 -12.03 3.87
N SER A 235 12.02 -11.79 3.07
CA SER A 235 11.90 -11.34 1.68
C SER A 235 11.28 -12.40 0.75
N ILE A 236 11.43 -13.69 1.06
CA ILE A 236 10.74 -14.78 0.35
C ILE A 236 9.37 -15.13 0.94
N GLY A 237 8.89 -14.35 1.92
CA GLY A 237 7.60 -14.55 2.57
C GLY A 237 7.54 -15.69 3.57
N ASN A 238 8.68 -16.28 3.94
CA ASN A 238 8.72 -17.33 4.97
C ASN A 238 8.85 -16.68 6.36
N VAL A 239 7.71 -16.22 6.87
CA VAL A 239 7.61 -15.48 8.15
C VAL A 239 8.05 -16.32 9.34
N GLU A 240 7.70 -17.61 9.36
CA GLU A 240 8.07 -18.54 10.43
C GLU A 240 9.59 -18.63 10.57
N LYS A 241 10.28 -18.98 9.48
CA LYS A 241 11.75 -19.03 9.49
C LYS A 241 12.37 -17.67 9.76
N ALA A 242 11.85 -16.58 9.19
CA ALA A 242 12.36 -15.25 9.49
C ALA A 242 12.32 -14.94 11.00
N GLY A 243 11.21 -15.29 11.66
CA GLY A 243 11.06 -15.16 13.10
C GLY A 243 12.09 -15.97 13.89
N GLU A 244 12.30 -17.23 13.51
CA GLU A 244 13.33 -18.08 14.14
C GLU A 244 14.73 -17.46 14.07
N GLU A 245 15.11 -16.91 12.91
CA GLU A 245 16.45 -16.35 12.71
C GLU A 245 16.64 -15.01 13.43
N PHE A 246 15.61 -14.16 13.49
CA PHE A 246 15.68 -12.95 14.31
C PHE A 246 15.72 -13.28 15.80
N GLN A 247 15.01 -14.33 16.24
CA GLN A 247 15.09 -14.82 17.61
C GLN A 247 16.48 -15.39 17.92
N ARG A 248 17.07 -16.16 17.00
CA ARG A 248 18.47 -16.60 17.10
C ARG A 248 19.43 -15.42 17.26
N LEU A 249 19.23 -14.33 16.51
CA LEU A 249 20.07 -13.13 16.67
C LEU A 249 20.00 -12.56 18.09
N ILE A 250 18.78 -12.42 18.61
CA ILE A 250 18.51 -11.88 19.94
C ILE A 250 19.14 -12.76 21.04
N ASP A 251 19.06 -14.07 20.88
CA ASP A 251 19.50 -15.03 21.89
C ASP A 251 21.01 -15.22 21.91
N TYR A 252 21.65 -15.32 20.73
CA TYR A 252 23.07 -15.64 20.61
C TYR A 252 23.97 -14.41 20.44
N PHE A 253 23.45 -13.27 19.97
CA PHE A 253 24.22 -12.05 19.75
C PHE A 253 23.62 -10.82 20.47
N PRO A 254 23.45 -10.87 21.81
CA PRO A 254 22.81 -9.79 22.58
C PRO A 254 23.60 -8.47 22.58
N GLY A 255 24.89 -8.49 22.23
CA GLY A 255 25.76 -7.32 22.10
C GLY A 255 25.87 -6.76 20.67
N SER A 256 25.24 -7.41 19.69
CA SER A 256 25.28 -6.99 18.28
C SER A 256 24.63 -5.62 18.09
N GLU A 257 25.18 -4.81 17.17
CA GLU A 257 24.53 -3.57 16.74
C GLU A 257 23.17 -3.82 16.06
N TYR A 258 22.94 -5.04 15.57
CA TYR A 258 21.71 -5.46 14.93
C TYR A 258 20.62 -5.93 15.91
N TYR A 259 20.94 -6.07 17.20
CA TYR A 259 19.99 -6.50 18.22
C TYR A 259 18.67 -5.71 18.22
N PRO A 260 18.67 -4.36 18.19
CA PRO A 260 17.43 -3.58 18.15
C PRO A 260 16.62 -3.83 16.88
N LYS A 261 17.31 -4.03 15.75
CA LYS A 261 16.68 -4.28 14.44
C LYS A 261 16.00 -5.64 14.40
N ALA A 262 16.64 -6.68 14.93
CA ALA A 262 16.04 -8.01 15.03
C ALA A 262 14.79 -8.01 15.92
N LYS A 263 14.82 -7.30 17.06
CA LYS A 263 13.64 -7.12 17.92
C LYS A 263 12.46 -6.47 17.22
N GLU A 264 12.73 -5.38 16.51
CA GLU A 264 11.69 -4.67 15.77
C GLU A 264 11.12 -5.54 14.63
N ALA A 265 11.98 -6.25 13.89
CA ALA A 265 11.54 -7.16 12.85
C ALA A 265 10.64 -8.28 13.41
N LEU A 266 11.04 -8.93 14.51
CA LEU A 266 10.24 -9.98 15.14
C LEU A 266 8.86 -9.47 15.60
N LYS A 267 8.81 -8.28 16.18
CA LYS A 267 7.56 -7.63 16.56
C LYS A 267 6.64 -7.39 15.36
N GLN A 268 7.19 -6.90 14.25
CA GLN A 268 6.42 -6.67 13.03
C GLN A 268 5.87 -7.96 12.43
N LEU A 269 6.64 -9.05 12.48
CA LEU A 269 6.18 -10.37 12.01
C LEU A 269 5.05 -10.94 12.87
N SER A 270 5.01 -10.64 14.18
CA SER A 270 3.97 -11.11 15.10
C SER A 270 2.62 -10.38 15.00
N ILE A 271 2.55 -9.28 14.23
CA ILE A 271 1.36 -8.42 14.11
C ILE A 271 0.52 -8.77 12.86
N ASN A 272 1.09 -9.52 11.92
CA ASN A 272 0.43 -9.96 10.67
C ASN A 272 -0.07 -11.40 10.78
#